data_AF-A0A1F8TU98-F1
#
_entry.id   AF-A0A1F8TU98-F1
#
_cell.length_a   1.000
_cell.length_b   1.000
_cell.length_c   1.000
_cell.angle_alpha   90.00
_cell.angle_beta   90.00
_cell.angle_gamma   90.00
#
_symmetry.space_group_name_H-M   'P 1'
#
loop_
_entity.id
_entity.type
_entity.pdbx_description
1 polymer ?
#
loop_
_entity_poly.entity_id
_entity_poly.type
_entity_poly.pdbx_seq_one_letter_code
_entity_poly.pdbx_strand_id
1 'polypeptide(L)'
;MPNLARKRYVPYLPDFLSLCERNYAQLRFFLPGNQRPGQRCLIHINASESYQVELLELCKYTTTVSIELISQSMTGWLKPRFEVRLYHDARLAEVLACQQVRQFKAVYS
;
A
#
# COMPACT_ATOMS: atom_id res chain seq x y z
N MET A 1 -6.10 16.82 -35.97
CA MET A 1 -5.48 16.36 -34.70
C MET A 1 -6.41 15.33 -34.08
N PRO A 2 -6.13 14.02 -34.12
CA PRO A 2 -7.04 13.04 -33.54
C PRO A 2 -6.96 13.12 -32.02
N ASN A 3 -8.14 13.18 -31.40
CA ASN A 3 -8.36 13.28 -29.97
C ASN A 3 -8.03 11.92 -29.34
N LEU A 4 -6.88 11.78 -28.66
CA LEU A 4 -6.54 10.56 -27.92
C LEU A 4 -7.41 10.46 -26.66
N ALA A 5 -8.67 10.04 -26.85
CA ALA A 5 -9.53 9.65 -25.75
C ALA A 5 -8.83 8.56 -24.94
N ARG A 6 -8.35 8.89 -23.73
CA ARG A 6 -7.76 7.92 -22.81
C ARG A 6 -8.78 6.80 -22.61
N LYS A 7 -8.45 5.59 -23.11
CA LYS A 7 -9.23 4.39 -22.85
C LYS A 7 -9.39 4.24 -21.34
N ARG A 8 -10.64 4.25 -20.87
CA ARG A 8 -10.97 4.06 -19.45
C ARG A 8 -10.49 2.67 -19.06
N TYR A 9 -9.56 2.60 -18.11
CA TYR A 9 -9.07 1.34 -17.58
C TYR A 9 -10.25 0.58 -16.97
N VAL A 10 -10.53 -0.61 -17.50
CA VAL A 10 -11.49 -1.56 -16.93
C VAL A 10 -10.64 -2.74 -16.45
N PRO A 11 -10.40 -2.87 -15.13
CA PRO A 11 -9.64 -3.99 -14.62
C PRO A 11 -10.39 -5.30 -14.92
N TYR A 12 -9.64 -6.32 -15.33
CA TYR A 12 -10.14 -7.68 -15.30
C TYR A 12 -10.21 -8.11 -13.84
N LEU A 13 -11.41 -8.48 -13.37
CA LEU A 13 -11.67 -8.69 -11.95
C LEU A 13 -10.74 -9.75 -11.31
N PRO A 14 -10.46 -10.89 -11.96
CA PRO A 14 -9.50 -11.86 -11.44
C PRO A 14 -8.10 -11.27 -11.23
N ASP A 15 -7.56 -10.52 -12.19
CA ASP A 15 -6.23 -9.93 -12.08
C ASP A 15 -6.16 -8.90 -10.94
N PHE A 16 -7.23 -8.11 -10.79
CA PHE A 16 -7.35 -7.16 -9.69
C PHE A 16 -7.36 -7.86 -8.32
N LEU A 17 -8.15 -8.93 -8.18
CA LEU A 17 -8.19 -9.70 -6.94
C LEU A 17 -6.85 -10.37 -6.66
N SER A 18 -6.18 -10.94 -7.67
CA SER A 18 -4.83 -11.50 -7.51
C SER A 18 -3.81 -10.46 -7.03
N LEU A 19 -3.92 -9.20 -7.45
CA LEU A 19 -3.08 -8.12 -6.92
C LEU A 19 -3.39 -7.84 -5.44
N CYS A 20 -4.67 -7.78 -5.07
CA CYS A 20 -5.09 -7.61 -3.68
C CYS A 20 -4.61 -8.77 -2.79
N GLU A 21 -4.64 -10.01 -3.26
CA GLU A 21 -4.12 -11.19 -2.56
C GLU A 21 -2.60 -11.13 -2.35
N ARG A 22 -1.85 -10.75 -3.40
CA ARG A 22 -0.40 -10.58 -3.32
C ARG A 22 -0.01 -9.51 -2.31
N ASN A 23 -0.68 -8.36 -2.36
CA ASN A 23 -0.46 -7.27 -1.42
C ASN A 23 -0.76 -7.71 0.02
N TYR A 24 -1.84 -8.47 0.23
CA TYR A 24 -2.16 -9.05 1.53
C TYR A 24 -1.05 -9.96 2.05
N ALA A 25 -0.60 -10.92 1.22
CA ALA A 25 0.42 -11.89 1.63
C ALA A 25 1.74 -11.20 2.00
N GLN A 26 2.17 -10.21 1.20
CA GLN A 26 3.38 -9.43 1.46
C GLN A 26 3.27 -8.61 2.75
N LEU A 27 2.19 -7.83 2.92
CA LEU A 27 2.02 -7.01 4.12
C LEU A 27 1.86 -7.85 5.38
N ARG A 28 1.14 -8.98 5.29
CA ARG A 28 0.96 -9.90 6.42
C ARG A 28 2.29 -10.47 6.91
N PHE A 29 3.24 -10.72 6.01
CA PHE A 29 4.58 -11.17 6.37
C PHE A 29 5.33 -10.15 7.25
N PHE A 30 5.15 -8.85 6.98
CA PHE A 30 5.79 -7.77 7.73
C PHE A 30 5.13 -7.43 9.08
N LEU A 31 4.01 -8.09 9.43
CA LEU A 31 3.23 -7.85 10.66
C LEU A 31 3.24 -9.10 11.59
N PRO A 32 4.35 -9.43 12.27
CA PRO A 32 4.48 -10.65 13.09
C PRO A 32 3.60 -10.66 14.36
N GLY A 33 3.12 -11.83 14.79
CA GLY A 33 1.95 -12.03 15.68
C GLY A 33 1.81 -11.26 17.02
N ASN A 34 2.82 -10.56 17.53
CA ASN A 34 2.72 -9.74 18.76
C ASN A 34 2.41 -8.26 18.47
N GLN A 35 1.55 -8.02 17.49
CA GLN A 35 1.22 -6.70 16.97
C GLN A 35 0.46 -5.83 17.97
N ARG A 36 0.82 -4.54 18.05
CA ARG A 36 0.07 -3.50 18.78
C ARG A 36 -0.02 -2.22 17.94
N PRO A 37 -1.16 -1.51 17.95
CA PRO A 37 -1.25 -0.20 17.31
C PRO A 37 -0.07 0.71 17.72
N GLY A 38 0.49 1.41 16.74
CA GLY A 38 1.71 2.23 16.86
C GLY A 38 3.01 1.47 16.62
N GLN A 39 3.00 0.14 16.47
CA GLN A 39 4.18 -0.60 16.06
C GLN A 39 4.58 -0.26 14.62
N ARG A 40 5.88 -0.10 14.39
CA ARG A 40 6.46 0.26 13.10
C ARG A 40 7.48 -0.77 12.65
N CYS A 41 7.52 -1.05 11.36
CA CYS A 41 8.61 -1.79 10.73
C CYS A 41 9.14 -1.02 9.52
N LEU A 42 10.44 -1.20 9.23
CA LEU A 42 11.12 -0.57 8.11
C LEU A 42 11.42 -1.63 7.04
N ILE A 43 11.05 -1.31 5.81
CA ILE A 43 11.39 -2.07 4.61
C ILE A 43 12.44 -1.24 3.86
N HIS A 44 13.69 -1.68 3.92
CA HIS A 44 14.78 -1.00 3.23
C HIS A 44 14.75 -1.30 1.74
N ILE A 45 14.74 -0.25 0.91
CA ILE A 45 14.80 -0.37 -0.55
C ILE A 45 16.24 -0.21 -1.03
N ASN A 46 16.91 0.84 -0.54
CA ASN A 46 18.30 1.15 -0.82
C ASN A 46 18.91 1.92 0.37
N ALA A 47 20.15 2.40 0.24
CA ALA A 47 20.86 3.07 1.33
C ALA A 47 20.20 4.35 1.86
N SER A 48 19.37 5.01 1.05
CA SER A 48 18.81 6.33 1.36
C SER A 48 17.28 6.35 1.46
N GLU A 49 16.61 5.25 1.11
CA GLU A 49 15.16 5.15 1.01
C GLU A 49 14.64 3.87 1.68
N SER A 50 13.58 4.03 2.47
CA SER A 50 12.92 2.93 3.15
C SER A 50 11.42 3.21 3.25
N TYR A 51 10.59 2.17 3.22
CA TYR A 51 9.19 2.31 3.59
C TYR A 51 9.01 2.01 5.07
N GLN A 52 8.34 2.91 5.77
CA GLN A 52 7.84 2.64 7.11
C GLN A 52 6.41 2.13 7.01
N VAL A 53 6.17 0.93 7.55
CA VAL A 53 4.83 0.40 7.75
C VAL A 53 4.48 0.56 9.23
N GLU A 54 3.40 1.25 9.52
CA GLU A 54 2.90 1.46 10.89
C GLU A 54 1.53 0.81 11.04
N LEU A 55 1.36 0.04 12.10
CA LEU A 55 0.07 -0.53 12.46
C LEU A 55 -0.82 0.55 13.08
N LEU A 56 -1.91 0.89 12.40
CA LEU A 56 -2.86 1.90 12.88
C LEU A 56 -3.97 1.27 13.73
N GLU A 57 -4.51 0.14 13.27
CA GLU A 57 -5.66 -0.51 13.90
C GLU A 57 -5.56 -2.03 13.76
N LEU A 58 -5.90 -2.75 14.83
CA LEU A 58 -5.93 -4.21 14.87
C LEU A 58 -7.28 -4.68 15.40
N CYS A 59 -8.07 -5.30 14.53
CA CYS A 59 -9.37 -5.89 14.83
C CYS A 59 -9.33 -7.39 14.55
N LYS A 60 -10.38 -8.12 14.96
CA LYS A 60 -10.45 -9.59 14.83
C LYS A 60 -10.25 -10.08 13.38
N TYR A 61 -10.84 -9.37 12.41
CA TYR A 61 -10.84 -9.77 11.00
C TYR A 61 -10.16 -8.77 10.08
N THR A 62 -9.76 -7.61 10.59
CA THR A 62 -9.14 -6.56 9.80
C THR A 62 -7.94 -5.97 10.51
N THR A 63 -6.91 -5.64 9.73
CA THR A 63 -5.77 -4.87 10.19
C THR A 63 -5.61 -3.65 9.28
N THR A 64 -5.47 -2.46 9.85
CA THR A 64 -5.23 -1.23 9.10
C THR A 64 -3.80 -0.77 9.35
N VAL A 65 -3.05 -0.51 8.27
CA VAL A 65 -1.67 -0.02 8.33
C VAL A 65 -1.50 1.26 7.52
N SER A 66 -0.55 2.11 7.89
CA SER A 66 -0.04 3.15 7.01
C SER A 66 1.32 2.76 6.45
N ILE A 67 1.54 3.07 5.17
CA ILE A 67 2.81 2.87 4.46
C ILE A 67 3.30 4.25 4.02
N GLU A 68 4.49 4.65 4.47
CA GLU A 68 5.08 5.95 4.15
C GLU A 68 6.52 5.78 3.65
N LEU A 69 6.90 6.50 2.60
CA LEU A 69 8.28 6.55 2.14
C LEU A 69 9.11 7.49 3.03
N ILE A 70 10.14 6.93 3.65
CA ILE A 70 11.18 7.66 4.36
C ILE A 70 12.39 7.81 3.43
N SER A 71 12.62 9.04 2.98
CA SER A 71 13.78 9.41 2.16
C SER A 71 14.39 10.71 2.68
N GLN A 72 15.72 10.80 2.63
CA GLN A 72 16.47 12.01 3.01
C GLN A 72 16.38 13.11 1.95
N SER A 73 16.06 12.77 0.70
CA SER A 73 16.04 13.71 -0.43
C SER A 73 14.68 14.38 -0.67
N MET A 74 13.62 13.94 0.02
CA MET A 74 12.26 14.46 -0.18
C MET A 74 11.77 15.31 1.00
N THR A 75 11.34 16.54 0.70
CA THR A 75 10.66 17.43 1.65
C THR A 75 9.28 16.86 2.03
N GLY A 76 8.87 17.04 3.29
CA GLY A 76 7.76 16.31 3.92
C GLY A 76 6.40 16.33 3.20
N TRP A 77 6.11 17.31 2.34
CA TRP A 77 4.85 17.38 1.58
C TRP A 77 4.81 16.50 0.32
N LEU A 78 5.94 15.92 -0.10
CA LEU A 78 6.03 15.10 -1.32
C LEU A 78 6.17 13.60 -1.02
N LYS A 79 6.03 13.19 0.24
CA LYS A 79 6.20 11.80 0.63
C LYS A 79 4.92 11.00 0.33
N PRO A 80 5.00 9.94 -0.49
CA PRO A 80 3.85 9.08 -0.71
C PRO A 80 3.45 8.40 0.61
N ARG A 81 2.17 8.51 0.95
CA ARG A 81 1.57 7.85 2.11
C ARG A 81 0.28 7.14 1.70
N PHE A 82 0.17 5.88 2.09
CA PHE A 82 -1.00 5.04 1.85
C PHE A 82 -1.56 4.55 3.17
N GLU A 83 -2.89 4.46 3.26
CA GLU A 83 -3.57 3.69 4.29
C GLU A 83 -4.16 2.44 3.65
N VAL A 84 -3.81 1.28 4.19
CA VAL A 84 -4.13 -0.02 3.61
C VAL A 84 -4.83 -0.87 4.67
N ARG A 85 -5.96 -1.47 4.30
CA ARG A 85 -6.68 -2.42 5.15
C ARG A 85 -6.51 -3.83 4.61
N LEU A 86 -6.13 -4.73 5.50
CA LEU A 86 -5.98 -6.16 5.27
C LEU A 86 -7.22 -6.87 5.84
N TYR A 87 -7.94 -7.59 5.00
CA TYR A 87 -9.04 -8.49 5.39
C TYR A 87 -8.49 -9.91 5.58
N HIS A 88 -8.60 -10.45 6.80
CA HIS A 88 -8.01 -11.73 7.15
C HIS A 88 -8.83 -12.94 6.71
N ASP A 89 -10.15 -12.77 6.63
CA ASP A 89 -11.11 -13.73 6.14
C ASP A 89 -11.04 -13.87 4.61
N ALA A 90 -11.07 -12.77 3.89
CA ALA A 90 -10.95 -12.74 2.42
C ALA A 90 -9.50 -12.88 1.93
N ARG A 91 -8.51 -12.64 2.80
CA ARG A 91 -7.07 -12.59 2.46
C ARG A 91 -6.75 -11.56 1.37
N LEU A 92 -7.41 -10.41 1.43
CA LEU A 92 -7.26 -9.30 0.49
C LEU A 92 -6.74 -8.05 1.19
N ALA A 93 -6.01 -7.22 0.45
CA ALA A 93 -5.63 -5.88 0.88
C ALA A 93 -6.27 -4.82 -0.03
N GLU A 94 -6.83 -3.78 0.58
CA GLU A 94 -7.38 -2.61 -0.11
C GLU A 94 -6.68 -1.33 0.34
N VAL A 95 -6.53 -0.38 -0.58
CA VAL A 95 -6.05 0.96 -0.26
C VAL A 95 -7.25 1.83 0.10
N LEU A 96 -7.30 2.30 1.33
CA LEU A 96 -8.35 3.19 1.85
C LEU A 96 -8.11 4.64 1.44
N ALA A 97 -6.85 5.09 1.55
CA ALA A 97 -6.46 6.45 1.25
C ALA A 97 -5.05 6.50 0.67
N CYS A 98 -4.82 7.50 -0.19
CA CYS A 98 -3.51 7.83 -0.74
C CYS A 98 -3.34 9.35 -0.68
N GLN A 99 -2.35 9.84 0.05
CA GLN A 99 -2.03 11.27 0.06
C GLN A 99 -1.22 11.64 -1.19
N GLN A 100 -1.71 12.69 -1.86
CA GLN A 100 -1.20 13.36 -3.05
C GLN A 100 0.12 12.80 -3.65
N VAL A 101 0.00 11.75 -4.47
CA VAL A 101 0.99 11.42 -5.49
C VAL A 101 0.31 11.51 -6.84
N ARG A 102 0.45 12.65 -7.52
CA ARG A 102 -0.20 12.89 -8.83
C ARG A 102 0.44 12.09 -9.98
N GLN A 103 1.39 11.19 -9.70
CA GLN A 103 2.23 10.52 -10.71
C GLN A 103 2.61 9.06 -10.38
N PHE A 104 1.85 8.32 -9.55
CA PHE A 104 2.04 6.87 -9.52
C PHE A 104 1.52 6.27 -10.82
N LYS A 105 2.42 5.74 -11.67
CA LYS A 105 2.01 4.85 -12.76
C LYS A 105 1.53 3.56 -12.10
N ALA A 106 0.26 3.23 -12.27
CA ALA A 106 -0.23 1.92 -11.90
C ALA A 106 0.44 0.89 -12.83
N VAL A 107 1.19 -0.04 -12.23
CA VAL A 107 1.81 -1.17 -12.94
C VAL A 107 1.01 -2.40 -12.56
N TYR A 108 0.32 -2.98 -13.54
CA TYR A 108 -0.41 -4.23 -13.44
C TYR A 108 0.37 -5.24 -14.29
N SER A 109 1.34 -5.94 -13.69
CA SER A 109 2.17 -6.97 -14.34
C SER A 109 1.89 -8.34 -13.76
#